data_AF-A0A177NCN1-F1
#
_entry.id   AF-A0A177NCN1-F1
#
_cell.length_a   1.000
_cell.length_b   1.000
_cell.length_c   1.000
_cell.angle_alpha   90.00
_cell.angle_beta   90.00
_cell.angle_gamma   90.00
#
_symmetry.space_group_name_H-M   'P 1'
#
loop_
_entity.id
_entity.type
_entity.pdbx_description
1 polymer ?
#
loop_
_entity_poly.entity_id
_entity_poly.type
_entity_poly.pdbx_seq_one_letter_code
_entity_poly.pdbx_strand_id
1 'polypeptide(L)'
;MKQGIAILSVLVLISGNAIGGNDYRCTIERLSLAGGDSGVVYDLYKKNYVGEQFTVERASGVMAGLLKNSYVTKPQVIDMGSKENSFKAVTTMRKEQGAGAGSNVYALTVLEHEEGEKKPFVFLSNEMVFFGHCEHF
;
A
#
# COMPACT_ATOMS: atom_id res chain seq x y z
N MET A 1 3.89 -60.58 -36.14
CA MET A 1 3.43 -60.20 -34.79
C MET A 1 4.26 -59.00 -34.34
N LYS A 2 3.70 -57.77 -34.36
CA LYS A 2 4.41 -56.55 -33.93
C LYS A 2 3.79 -56.10 -32.61
N GLN A 3 4.56 -56.14 -31.52
CA GLN A 3 4.14 -55.65 -30.21
C GLN A 3 4.35 -54.14 -30.15
N GLY A 4 3.28 -53.39 -29.86
CA GLY A 4 3.32 -51.95 -29.63
C GLY A 4 3.63 -51.66 -28.17
N ILE A 5 4.67 -50.86 -27.93
CA ILE A 5 5.03 -50.34 -26.61
C ILE A 5 4.13 -49.14 -26.32
N ALA A 6 3.28 -49.24 -25.31
CA ALA A 6 2.49 -48.13 -24.80
C ALA A 6 3.32 -47.35 -23.77
N ILE A 7 3.63 -46.08 -24.08
CA ILE A 7 4.32 -45.16 -23.16
C ILE A 7 3.24 -44.45 -22.35
N LEU A 8 3.20 -44.70 -21.04
CA LEU A 8 2.29 -44.06 -20.09
C LEU A 8 2.93 -42.76 -19.58
N SER A 9 2.48 -41.62 -20.09
CA SER A 9 2.94 -40.30 -19.63
C SER A 9 2.26 -39.93 -18.31
N VAL A 10 3.04 -39.84 -17.23
CA VAL A 10 2.58 -39.36 -15.92
C VAL A 10 2.60 -37.83 -15.91
N LEU A 11 1.41 -37.21 -15.86
CA LEU A 11 1.29 -35.77 -15.60
C LEU A 11 1.50 -35.51 -14.10
N VAL A 12 2.62 -34.87 -13.75
CA VAL A 12 2.86 -34.33 -12.42
C VAL A 12 2.20 -32.95 -12.33
N LEU A 13 1.07 -32.88 -11.62
CA LEU A 13 0.43 -31.62 -11.26
C LEU A 13 1.22 -30.98 -10.12
N ILE A 14 2.08 -30.02 -10.46
CA ILE A 14 2.78 -29.19 -9.48
C ILE A 14 1.78 -28.16 -8.96
N SER A 15 1.16 -28.43 -7.82
CA SER A 15 0.40 -27.43 -7.08
C SER A 15 1.39 -26.40 -6.50
N GLY A 16 1.59 -25.31 -7.23
CA GLY A 16 2.34 -24.16 -6.74
C GLY A 16 1.60 -23.54 -5.57
N ASN A 17 2.23 -23.55 -4.38
CA ASN A 17 1.80 -22.68 -3.29
C ASN A 17 1.93 -21.25 -3.80
N ALA A 18 0.80 -20.54 -3.96
CA ALA A 18 0.83 -19.11 -4.13
C ALA A 18 1.43 -18.55 -2.84
N ILE A 19 2.71 -18.14 -2.90
CA ILE A 19 3.32 -17.32 -1.87
C ILE A 19 2.56 -16.00 -1.97
N GLY A 20 1.55 -15.81 -1.11
CA GLY A 20 0.94 -14.51 -0.92
C GLY A 20 2.07 -13.53 -0.63
N GLY A 21 2.16 -12.47 -1.42
CA GLY A 21 3.20 -11.49 -1.27
C GLY A 21 3.14 -10.84 0.11
N ASN A 22 4.28 -10.28 0.53
CA ASN A 22 4.34 -9.45 1.74
C ASN A 22 3.86 -8.02 1.46
N ASP A 23 3.29 -7.73 0.28
CA ASP A 23 2.89 -6.39 -0.10
C ASP A 23 1.46 -6.09 0.34
N TYR A 24 1.13 -4.81 0.46
CA TYR A 24 -0.20 -4.39 0.89
C TYR A 24 -1.08 -3.99 -0.26
N ARG A 25 -2.34 -4.43 -0.23
CA ARG A 25 -3.45 -3.81 -0.94
C ARG A 25 -4.33 -3.11 0.07
N CYS A 26 -4.46 -1.80 -0.08
CA CYS A 26 -5.16 -0.96 0.88
C CYS A 26 -6.40 -0.33 0.27
N THR A 27 -7.48 -0.28 1.05
CA THR A 27 -8.76 0.35 0.67
C THR A 27 -9.02 1.55 1.55
N ILE A 28 -9.31 2.70 0.94
CA ILE A 28 -9.55 3.97 1.65
C ILE A 28 -11.01 4.01 2.12
N GLU A 29 -11.24 4.28 3.41
CA GLU A 29 -12.59 4.30 4.00
C GLU A 29 -13.03 5.71 4.39
N ARG A 30 -12.09 6.56 4.79
CA ARG A 30 -12.35 7.95 5.15
C ARG A 30 -11.09 8.80 4.99
N LEU A 31 -11.29 10.11 4.95
CA LEU A 31 -10.22 11.10 4.94
C LEU A 31 -10.57 12.29 5.83
N SER A 32 -9.54 13.04 6.21
CA SER A 32 -9.65 14.32 6.89
C SER A 32 -8.70 15.35 6.27
N LEU A 33 -9.10 16.62 6.27
CA LEU A 33 -8.31 17.73 5.75
C LEU A 33 -7.97 18.70 6.89
N ALA A 34 -6.78 19.31 6.86
CA ALA A 34 -6.42 20.36 7.81
C ALA A 34 -7.40 21.55 7.81
N GLY A 35 -8.05 21.82 6.67
CA GLY A 35 -9.08 22.86 6.53
C GLY A 35 -10.47 22.46 7.06
N GLY A 36 -10.65 21.22 7.50
CA GLY A 36 -11.90 20.68 8.00
C GLY A 36 -12.59 19.68 7.06
N ASP A 37 -13.45 18.85 7.65
CA ASP A 37 -14.08 17.70 6.98
C ASP A 37 -15.46 18.05 6.41
N SER A 38 -15.59 19.22 5.78
CA SER A 38 -16.84 19.69 5.19
C SER A 38 -16.63 20.68 4.04
N GLY A 39 -17.67 20.88 3.24
CA GLY A 39 -17.67 21.82 2.12
C GLY A 39 -17.18 21.21 0.80
N VAL A 40 -17.26 22.00 -0.27
CA VAL A 40 -17.08 21.53 -1.66
C VAL A 40 -15.73 20.86 -1.90
N VAL A 41 -14.66 21.38 -1.27
CA VAL A 41 -13.31 20.82 -1.39
C VAL A 41 -13.25 19.43 -0.76
N TYR A 42 -13.76 19.29 0.47
CA TYR A 42 -13.83 18.01 1.15
C TYR A 42 -14.69 17.00 0.37
N ASP A 43 -15.85 17.41 -0.13
CA ASP A 43 -16.75 16.54 -0.89
C ASP A 43 -16.10 16.04 -2.18
N LEU A 44 -15.32 16.89 -2.85
CA LEU A 44 -14.54 16.52 -4.03
C LEU A 44 -13.50 15.45 -3.69
N TYR A 45 -12.71 15.63 -2.62
CA TYR A 45 -11.74 14.63 -2.19
C TYR A 45 -12.44 13.33 -1.78
N LYS A 46 -13.49 13.42 -0.97
CA LYS A 46 -14.23 12.24 -0.50
C LYS A 46 -14.74 11.40 -1.68
N LYS A 47 -15.33 12.05 -2.68
CA LYS A 47 -15.84 11.40 -3.90
C LYS A 47 -14.75 10.67 -4.69
N ASN A 48 -13.54 11.24 -4.73
CA ASN A 48 -12.45 10.70 -5.56
C ASN A 48 -11.60 9.64 -4.86
N TYR A 49 -11.60 9.59 -3.52
CA TYR A 49 -10.70 8.72 -2.76
C TYR A 49 -11.39 7.63 -1.95
N VAL A 50 -12.57 7.89 -1.38
CA VAL A 50 -13.23 6.88 -0.52
C VAL A 50 -13.75 5.72 -1.36
N GLY A 51 -13.41 4.49 -0.97
CA GLY A 51 -13.71 3.25 -1.67
C GLY A 51 -12.61 2.80 -2.64
N GLU A 52 -11.67 3.68 -2.98
CA GLU A 52 -10.59 3.39 -3.91
C GLU A 52 -9.44 2.61 -3.25
N GLN A 53 -8.62 1.98 -4.09
CA GLN A 53 -7.49 1.15 -3.66
C GLN A 53 -6.13 1.69 -4.12
N PHE A 54 -5.12 1.37 -3.33
CA PHE A 54 -3.71 1.55 -3.67
C PHE A 54 -2.91 0.36 -3.15
N THR A 55 -1.69 0.18 -3.64
CA THR A 55 -0.77 -0.85 -3.16
C THR A 55 0.46 -0.25 -2.51
N VAL A 56 1.12 -1.05 -1.69
CA VAL A 56 2.40 -0.70 -1.05
C VAL A 56 3.36 -1.87 -1.23
N GLU A 57 4.48 -1.62 -1.90
CA GLU A 57 5.61 -2.55 -1.91
C GLU A 57 6.28 -2.49 -0.52
N ARG A 58 6.11 -3.52 0.30
CA ARG A 58 6.47 -3.45 1.74
C ARG A 58 7.97 -3.34 1.95
N ALA A 59 8.78 -3.90 1.05
CA ALA A 59 10.22 -3.83 1.14
C ALA A 59 10.77 -2.40 0.97
N SER A 60 10.13 -1.58 0.14
CA SER A 60 10.59 -0.22 -0.18
C SER A 60 9.71 0.88 0.43
N GLY A 61 8.48 0.54 0.81
CA GLY A 61 7.44 1.48 1.21
C GLY A 61 6.83 2.27 0.05
N VAL A 62 7.15 1.93 -1.21
CA VAL A 62 6.61 2.61 -2.39
C VAL A 62 5.12 2.34 -2.52
N MET A 63 4.35 3.42 -2.59
CA MET A 63 2.90 3.36 -2.82
C MET A 63 2.60 3.54 -4.32
N ALA A 64 1.74 2.69 -4.87
CA ALA A 64 1.30 2.73 -6.25
C ALA A 64 -0.23 2.76 -6.36
N GLY A 65 -0.74 3.39 -7.41
CA GLY A 65 -2.17 3.61 -7.62
C GLY A 65 -2.59 5.05 -7.34
N LEU A 66 -3.76 5.22 -6.71
CA LEU A 66 -4.37 6.53 -6.48
C LEU A 66 -3.61 7.38 -5.45
N LEU A 67 -3.13 6.75 -4.37
CA LEU A 67 -2.24 7.37 -3.40
C LEU A 67 -0.79 7.02 -3.73
N LYS A 68 0.08 8.03 -3.68
CA LYS A 68 1.51 7.90 -3.98
C LYS A 68 2.33 8.68 -2.96
N ASN A 69 3.49 8.13 -2.61
CA ASN A 69 4.46 8.75 -1.72
C ASN A 69 5.86 8.86 -2.35
N SER A 70 6.02 8.47 -3.62
CA SER A 70 7.28 8.54 -4.35
C SER A 70 7.11 9.36 -5.63
N TYR A 71 7.59 10.61 -5.60
CA TYR A 71 7.59 11.50 -6.76
C TYR A 71 9.04 11.74 -7.20
N VAL A 72 9.72 12.68 -6.53
CA VAL A 72 11.14 12.97 -6.78
C VAL A 72 12.04 12.22 -5.82
N THR A 73 11.63 12.12 -4.55
CA THR A 73 12.32 11.35 -3.52
C THR A 73 11.64 10.00 -3.31
N LYS A 74 12.41 9.03 -2.80
CA LYS A 74 11.92 7.69 -2.48
C LYS A 74 11.53 7.60 -0.99
N PRO A 75 10.52 6.79 -0.65
CA PRO A 75 10.23 6.45 0.73
C PRO A 75 11.40 5.73 1.41
N GLN A 76 11.41 5.86 2.73
CA GLN A 76 12.23 5.09 3.63
C GLN A 76 11.31 4.30 4.56
N VAL A 77 11.44 2.98 4.53
CA VAL A 77 10.84 2.12 5.55
C VAL A 77 11.66 2.27 6.81
N ILE A 78 11.05 2.84 7.85
CA ILE A 78 11.70 3.04 9.16
C ILE A 78 11.32 1.94 10.15
N ASP A 79 10.30 1.15 9.82
CA ASP A 79 9.85 0.01 10.60
C ASP A 79 9.15 -1.00 9.69
N MET A 80 9.59 -2.25 9.69
CA MET A 80 8.96 -3.30 8.89
C MET A 80 7.64 -3.78 9.50
N GLY A 81 7.30 -3.40 10.74
CA GLY A 81 6.12 -3.89 11.43
C GLY A 81 6.25 -5.34 11.88
N SER A 82 5.50 -5.70 12.91
CA SER A 82 5.49 -7.02 13.53
C SER A 82 4.19 -7.24 14.31
N LYS A 83 4.09 -8.35 15.04
CA LYS A 83 3.00 -8.58 16.00
C LYS A 83 3.00 -7.59 17.17
N GLU A 84 4.07 -6.82 17.35
CA GLU A 84 4.25 -5.89 18.48
C GLU A 84 4.28 -4.42 18.02
N ASN A 85 4.39 -4.16 16.72
CA ASN A 85 4.61 -2.81 16.21
C ASN A 85 4.09 -2.63 14.78
N SER A 86 3.86 -1.38 14.39
CA SER A 86 3.31 -1.03 13.07
C SER A 86 4.39 -0.94 12.00
N PHE A 87 4.06 -1.33 10.78
CA PHE A 87 4.85 -0.97 9.60
C PHE A 87 4.81 0.55 9.41
N LYS A 88 5.95 1.17 9.09
CA LYS A 88 6.06 2.62 8.92
C LYS A 88 6.98 2.95 7.75
N ALA A 89 6.47 3.78 6.84
CA ALA A 89 7.25 4.35 5.76
C ALA A 89 7.07 5.86 5.72
N VAL A 90 8.18 6.59 5.55
CA VAL A 90 8.20 8.05 5.48
C VAL A 90 8.87 8.47 4.19
N THR A 91 8.27 9.43 3.50
CA THR A 91 8.95 10.15 2.43
C THR A 91 8.97 11.63 2.75
N THR A 92 10.15 12.23 2.66
CA THR A 92 10.31 13.68 2.69
C THR A 92 10.88 14.16 1.38
N MET A 93 10.44 15.31 0.91
CA MET A 93 11.06 16.05 -0.18
C MET A 93 11.36 17.44 0.34
N ARG A 94 12.65 17.77 0.51
CA ARG A 94 13.07 19.11 0.85
C ARG A 94 12.95 20.02 -0.37
N LYS A 95 12.89 21.33 -0.15
CA LYS A 95 12.70 22.33 -1.22
C LYS A 95 13.74 22.21 -2.33
N GLU A 96 15.00 21.97 -1.97
CA GLU A 96 16.11 21.78 -2.89
C GLU A 96 16.10 20.45 -3.66
N GLN A 97 15.25 19.51 -3.27
CA GLN A 97 15.11 18.21 -3.92
C GLN A 97 13.96 18.17 -4.94
N GLY A 98 13.07 19.18 -4.94
CA GLY A 98 11.92 19.23 -5.84
C GLY A 98 12.22 19.94 -7.16
N ALA A 99 11.29 19.81 -8.12
CA ALA A 99 11.32 20.55 -9.40
C ALA A 99 10.71 21.96 -9.30
N GLY A 100 10.55 22.52 -8.09
CA GLY A 100 9.84 23.77 -7.85
C GLY A 100 9.99 24.29 -6.41
N ALA A 101 9.10 25.20 -6.00
CA ALA A 101 9.23 25.92 -4.72
C ALA A 101 8.80 25.12 -3.46
N GLY A 102 8.26 23.91 -3.63
CA GLY A 102 7.59 23.17 -2.56
C GLY A 102 8.44 22.08 -1.91
N SER A 103 8.09 21.76 -0.68
CA SER A 103 8.49 20.55 0.04
C SER A 103 7.29 19.60 0.15
N ASN A 104 7.52 18.32 0.40
CA ASN A 104 6.44 17.38 0.72
C ASN A 104 6.81 16.51 1.91
N VAL A 105 5.80 16.10 2.67
CA VAL A 105 5.90 15.08 3.71
C VAL A 105 4.79 14.05 3.53
N TYR A 106 5.20 12.79 3.54
CA TYR A 106 4.31 11.63 3.45
C TYR A 106 4.67 10.67 4.57
N ALA A 107 3.67 10.14 5.29
CA ALA A 107 3.88 9.15 6.34
C ALA A 107 2.78 8.11 6.31
N LEU A 108 3.14 6.85 6.02
CA LEU A 108 2.25 5.70 6.07
C LEU A 108 2.53 4.91 7.34
N THR A 109 1.47 4.54 8.05
CA THR A 109 1.51 3.58 9.16
C THR A 109 0.45 2.51 8.92
N VAL A 110 0.84 1.23 8.99
CA VAL A 110 -0.07 0.08 8.94
C VAL A 110 0.05 -0.69 10.25
N LEU A 111 -1.05 -0.84 10.97
CA LEU A 111 -1.09 -1.44 12.31
C LEU A 111 -0.99 -2.97 12.23
N GLU A 112 0.20 -3.48 11.92
CA GLU A 112 0.47 -4.93 11.77
C GLU A 112 0.17 -5.76 13.04
N HIS A 113 0.22 -5.11 14.20
CA HIS A 113 -0.03 -5.73 15.51
C HIS A 113 -1.53 -5.95 15.79
N GLU A 114 -2.42 -5.28 15.07
CA GLU A 114 -3.87 -5.52 15.20
C GLU A 114 -4.20 -6.92 14.72
N GLU A 115 -5.13 -7.60 15.39
CA GLU A 115 -5.54 -8.96 15.00
C GLU A 115 -6.39 -8.95 13.71
N GLY A 116 -6.41 -10.08 13.00
CA GLY A 116 -7.19 -10.26 11.76
C GLY A 116 -6.42 -9.97 10.47
N GLU A 117 -7.08 -10.21 9.33
CA GLU A 117 -6.49 -10.06 7.98
C GLU A 117 -6.39 -8.60 7.54
N LYS A 118 -7.37 -7.78 7.96
CA LYS A 118 -7.45 -6.35 7.64
C LYS A 118 -6.69 -5.53 8.67
N LYS A 119 -5.53 -5.01 8.29
CA LYS A 119 -4.70 -4.15 9.13
C LYS A 119 -5.09 -2.68 8.94
N PRO A 120 -5.55 -1.97 9.98
CA PRO A 120 -5.84 -0.54 9.84
C PRO A 120 -4.62 0.24 9.36
N PHE A 121 -4.84 1.27 8.54
CA PHE A 121 -3.78 2.20 8.16
C PHE A 121 -4.17 3.66 8.40
N VAL A 122 -3.14 4.48 8.54
CA VAL A 122 -3.21 5.93 8.40
C VAL A 122 -2.12 6.41 7.44
N PHE A 123 -2.49 7.31 6.53
CA PHE A 123 -1.55 7.93 5.60
C PHE A 123 -1.68 9.44 5.63
N LEU A 124 -0.62 10.12 6.05
CA LEU A 124 -0.48 11.58 5.94
C LEU A 124 0.10 11.92 4.56
N SER A 125 -0.58 12.81 3.85
CA SER A 125 -0.16 13.40 2.59
C SER A 125 -0.23 14.92 2.73
N ASN A 126 0.88 15.53 3.14
CA ASN A 126 0.95 16.96 3.50
C ASN A 126 -0.16 17.35 4.50
N GLU A 127 -1.22 18.01 4.04
CA GLU A 127 -2.35 18.48 4.84
C GLU A 127 -3.54 17.50 4.93
N MET A 128 -3.49 16.40 4.19
CA MET A 128 -4.56 15.40 4.11
C MET A 128 -4.19 14.13 4.86
N VAL A 129 -5.16 13.54 5.56
CA VAL A 129 -4.99 12.26 6.25
C VAL A 129 -6.01 11.27 5.73
N PHE A 130 -5.55 10.12 5.24
CA PHE A 130 -6.36 9.01 4.76
C PHE A 130 -6.36 7.88 5.79
N PHE A 131 -7.49 7.19 5.90
CA PHE A 131 -7.66 6.06 6.80
C PHE A 131 -8.37 4.92 6.07
N GLY A 132 -8.11 3.69 6.51
CA GLY A 132 -8.79 2.50 6.00
C GLY A 132 -8.08 1.25 6.49
N HIS A 133 -8.06 0.21 5.66
CA HIS A 133 -7.37 -1.04 5.95
C HIS A 133 -6.50 -1.52 4.79
N CYS A 134 -5.49 -2.32 5.12
CA CYS A 134 -4.61 -3.01 4.21
C CYS A 134 -4.70 -4.52 4.44
N GLU A 135 -4.57 -5.29 3.37
CA GLU A 135 -4.48 -6.75 3.39
C GLU A 135 -3.21 -7.18 2.64
N HIS A 136 -2.57 -8.26 3.09
CA HIS A 136 -1.43 -8.86 2.39
C HIS A 136 -1.92 -9.56 1.11
N PHE A 137 -1.16 -9.46 0.01
CA PHE A 137 -1.51 -10.12 -1.27
C PHE A 137 -0.27 -10.59 -2.03
#